data_AF-A0A969T8K4-F1
#
_entry.id   AF-A0A969T8K4-F1
#
_cell.length_a   1.000
_cell.length_b   1.000
_cell.length_c   1.000
_cell.angle_alpha   90.00
_cell.angle_beta   90.00
_cell.angle_gamma   90.00
#
_symmetry.space_group_name_H-M   'P 1'
#
loop_
_entity.id
_entity.type
_entity.pdbx_description
1 polymer ?
#
loop_
_entity_poly.entity_id
_entity_poly.type
_entity_poly.pdbx_seq_one_letter_code
_entity_poly.pdbx_strand_id
1 'polypeptide(L)'
;MGIIISFTGVLVISFQGKFSFSEIKSPVGVVFSTGSSLIWATYWLLNASRKHYEETGLFLNFVFAGIYITVLMLFQQSFEPISFRGLLSSVYIGIFEMGLSFLLWLKALKFSKDTGKVSHLVYFSPFIALLFISLFLKEKIYFTTFIGLILIILGVILSKIKRWNKNQV
;
A
#
# COMPACT_ATOMS: atom_id res chain seq x y z
N MET A 1 -5.58 -6.57 18.91
CA MET A 1 -6.16 -5.26 19.33
C MET A 1 -5.80 -4.16 18.34
N GLY A 2 -4.55 -3.70 18.23
CA GLY A 2 -4.23 -2.61 17.30
C GLY A 2 -4.46 -2.94 15.81
N ILE A 3 -4.21 -4.18 15.37
CA ILE A 3 -4.59 -4.65 14.03
C ILE A 3 -6.10 -4.51 13.79
N ILE A 4 -6.93 -4.89 14.77
CA ILE A 4 -8.40 -4.81 14.67
C ILE A 4 -8.82 -3.34 14.50
N ILE A 5 -8.23 -2.42 15.27
CA ILE A 5 -8.50 -0.98 15.18
C ILE A 5 -8.14 -0.43 13.79
N SER A 6 -6.98 -0.82 13.24
CA SER A 6 -6.58 -0.40 11.89
C SER A 6 -7.49 -0.97 10.81
N PHE A 7 -7.92 -2.22 10.91
CA PHE A 7 -8.89 -2.81 9.99
C PHE A 7 -10.26 -2.13 10.06
N THR A 8 -10.73 -1.77 11.27
CA THR A 8 -11.94 -0.96 11.42
C THR A 8 -11.79 0.40 10.74
N GLY A 9 -10.63 1.04 10.82
CA GLY A 9 -10.34 2.28 10.10
C GLY A 9 -10.47 2.12 8.57
N VAL A 10 -9.97 1.03 7.99
CA VAL A 10 -10.12 0.72 6.55
C VAL A 10 -11.60 0.53 6.16
N LEU A 11 -12.38 -0.14 7.00
CA LEU A 11 -13.83 -0.27 6.79
C LEU A 11 -14.53 1.09 6.83
N VAL A 12 -14.13 1.98 7.75
CA VAL A 12 -14.67 3.34 7.85
C VAL A 12 -14.37 4.17 6.59
N ILE A 13 -13.17 4.03 6.01
CA ILE A 13 -12.84 4.67 4.72
C ILE A 13 -13.72 4.14 3.59
N SER A 14 -13.97 2.83 3.58
CA SER A 14 -14.76 2.15 2.54
C SER A 14 -16.21 2.63 2.47
N PHE A 15 -16.73 3.24 3.53
CA PHE A 15 -18.07 3.82 3.56
C PHE A 15 -18.23 5.12 2.75
N GLN A 16 -17.14 5.79 2.34
CA GLN A 16 -17.18 6.98 1.47
C GLN A 16 -18.31 7.99 1.81
N GLY A 17 -18.50 8.28 3.11
CA GLY A 17 -19.51 9.23 3.59
C GLY A 17 -20.90 8.65 3.88
N LYS A 18 -21.15 7.34 3.69
CA LYS A 18 -22.44 6.69 3.93
C LYS A 18 -22.33 5.55 4.96
N PHE A 19 -22.98 5.70 6.11
CA PHE A 19 -22.94 4.73 7.23
C PHE A 19 -23.83 3.49 7.03
N SER A 20 -24.00 2.98 5.81
CA SER A 20 -24.79 1.77 5.56
C SER A 20 -23.97 0.68 4.87
N PHE A 21 -23.95 -0.52 5.48
CA PHE A 21 -23.36 -1.74 4.93
C PHE A 21 -24.07 -2.22 3.64
N SER A 22 -25.29 -1.77 3.38
CA SER A 22 -26.10 -2.20 2.23
C SER A 22 -25.64 -1.63 0.88
N GLU A 23 -24.70 -0.68 0.86
CA GLU A 23 -24.17 -0.06 -0.36
C GLU A 23 -22.69 -0.40 -0.64
N ILE A 24 -22.16 -1.49 -0.06
CA ILE A 24 -20.83 -1.97 -0.45
C ILE A 24 -20.88 -2.39 -1.92
N LYS A 25 -20.34 -1.54 -2.81
CA LYS A 25 -20.39 -1.70 -4.27
C LYS A 25 -19.84 -3.04 -4.77
N SER A 26 -18.89 -3.64 -4.06
CA SER A 26 -18.35 -4.97 -4.40
C SER A 26 -17.75 -5.67 -3.17
N PRO A 27 -18.53 -6.51 -2.47
CA PRO A 27 -18.05 -7.29 -1.32
C PRO A 27 -16.88 -8.21 -1.70
N VAL A 28 -16.90 -8.75 -2.92
CA VAL A 28 -15.83 -9.59 -3.49
C VAL A 28 -14.52 -8.82 -3.61
N GLY A 29 -14.58 -7.55 -4.06
CA GLY A 29 -13.39 -6.69 -4.12
C GLY A 29 -12.76 -6.43 -2.75
N VAL A 30 -13.58 -6.27 -1.71
CA VAL A 30 -13.10 -6.08 -0.32
C VAL A 30 -12.38 -7.33 0.20
N VAL A 31 -12.88 -8.52 -0.12
CA VAL A 31 -12.23 -9.78 0.25
C VAL A 31 -10.88 -9.92 -0.46
N PHE A 32 -10.83 -9.66 -1.78
CA PHE A 32 -9.57 -9.74 -2.53
C PHE A 32 -8.53 -8.70 -2.09
N SER A 33 -8.93 -7.46 -1.81
CA SER A 33 -7.99 -6.42 -1.34
C SER A 33 -7.42 -6.75 0.04
N THR A 34 -8.26 -7.30 0.92
CA THR A 34 -7.85 -7.79 2.24
C THR A 34 -6.90 -8.99 2.12
N GLY A 35 -7.21 -9.95 1.25
CA GLY A 35 -6.35 -11.10 0.96
C GLY A 35 -4.99 -10.69 0.39
N SER A 36 -4.97 -9.74 -0.55
CA SER A 36 -3.73 -9.18 -1.12
C SER A 36 -2.85 -8.52 -0.05
N SER A 37 -3.46 -7.82 0.91
CA SER A 37 -2.75 -7.20 2.02
C SER A 37 -2.03 -8.23 2.92
N LEU A 38 -2.60 -9.42 3.10
CA LEU A 38 -1.95 -10.53 3.82
C LEU A 38 -0.77 -11.11 3.04
N ILE A 39 -0.92 -11.31 1.72
CA ILE A 39 0.17 -11.76 0.84
C ILE A 39 1.34 -10.76 0.90
N TRP A 40 1.02 -9.46 0.80
CA TRP A 40 1.99 -8.38 0.91
C TRP A 40 2.73 -8.37 2.25
N ALA A 41 1.99 -8.50 3.36
CA ALA A 41 2.58 -8.55 4.70
C ALA A 41 3.53 -9.75 4.87
N THR A 42 3.13 -10.93 4.39
CA THR A 42 3.95 -12.14 4.41
C THR A 42 5.20 -11.98 3.56
N TYR A 43 5.08 -11.41 2.36
CA TYR A 43 6.22 -11.10 1.49
C TYR A 43 7.25 -10.25 2.23
N TRP A 44 6.85 -9.13 2.84
CA TRP A 44 7.77 -8.28 3.59
C TRP A 44 8.35 -8.96 4.83
N LEU A 45 7.56 -9.79 5.54
CA LEU A 45 8.05 -10.53 6.69
C LEU A 45 9.14 -11.55 6.32
N LEU A 46 8.93 -12.28 5.22
CA LEU A 46 9.91 -13.23 4.68
C LEU A 46 11.14 -12.50 4.13
N ASN A 47 10.94 -11.38 3.44
CA ASN A 47 12.02 -10.60 2.85
C ASN A 47 12.87 -9.89 3.92
N ALA A 48 12.27 -9.43 5.02
CA ALA A 48 12.97 -8.85 6.17
C ALA A 48 13.96 -9.82 6.84
N SER A 49 13.77 -11.13 6.64
CA SER A 49 14.67 -12.18 7.15
C SER A 49 15.90 -12.41 6.23
N ARG A 50 15.94 -11.84 5.02
CA ARG A 50 17.00 -12.03 4.02
C ARG A 50 17.73 -10.72 3.71
N LYS A 51 18.81 -10.43 4.43
CA LYS A 51 19.56 -9.15 4.37
C LYS A 51 20.39 -8.89 3.10
N HIS A 52 20.63 -9.88 2.24
CA HIS A 52 21.71 -9.80 1.24
C HIS A 52 21.29 -9.54 -0.22
N TYR A 53 20.00 -9.51 -0.55
CA TYR A 53 19.54 -9.45 -1.95
C TYR A 53 18.34 -8.52 -2.20
N GLU A 54 18.24 -7.38 -1.51
CA GLU A 54 17.06 -6.50 -1.58
C GLU A 54 16.77 -5.99 -3.00
N GLU A 55 17.81 -5.57 -3.75
CA GLU A 55 17.67 -5.07 -5.13
C GLU A 55 17.32 -6.19 -6.12
N THR A 56 17.99 -7.34 -6.00
CA THR A 56 17.73 -8.52 -6.85
C THR A 56 16.33 -9.11 -6.59
N GLY A 57 15.88 -9.10 -5.33
CA GLY A 57 14.52 -9.52 -4.97
C GLY A 57 13.46 -8.62 -5.59
N LEU A 58 13.68 -7.31 -5.60
CA LEU A 58 12.77 -6.36 -6.25
C LEU A 58 12.74 -6.56 -7.77
N PHE A 59 13.89 -6.77 -8.41
CA PHE A 59 13.97 -7.09 -9.83
C PHE A 59 13.19 -8.37 -10.18
N LEU A 60 13.38 -9.44 -9.41
CA LEU A 60 12.64 -10.69 -9.60
C LEU A 60 11.14 -10.49 -9.42
N ASN A 61 10.69 -9.67 -8.45
CA ASN A 61 9.28 -9.34 -8.32
C ASN A 61 8.72 -8.68 -9.59
N PHE A 62 9.44 -7.73 -10.19
CA PHE A 62 8.98 -7.10 -11.43
C PHE A 62 8.95 -8.09 -12.60
N VAL A 63 9.93 -8.99 -12.71
CA VAL A 63 9.94 -10.03 -13.74
C VAL A 63 8.75 -10.98 -13.57
N PHE A 64 8.54 -11.52 -12.37
CA PHE A 64 7.41 -12.41 -12.10
C PHE A 64 6.07 -11.69 -12.25
N ALA A 65 5.94 -10.44 -11.78
CA ALA A 65 4.74 -9.65 -11.98
C ALA A 65 4.44 -9.45 -13.48
N GLY A 66 5.47 -9.16 -14.29
CA GLY A 66 5.36 -9.07 -15.74
C GLY A 66 4.88 -10.36 -16.38
N ILE A 67 5.45 -11.50 -15.98
CA ILE A 67 5.01 -12.83 -16.43
C ILE A 67 3.55 -13.09 -16.06
N TYR A 68 3.17 -12.89 -14.78
CA TYR A 68 1.81 -13.14 -14.33
C TYR A 68 0.78 -12.25 -15.02
N ILE A 69 1.09 -10.96 -15.20
CA ILE A 69 0.20 -10.03 -15.92
C ILE A 69 0.08 -10.45 -17.39
N THR A 70 1.18 -10.82 -18.04
CA THR A 70 1.17 -11.27 -19.44
C THR A 70 0.32 -12.53 -19.61
N VAL A 71 0.48 -13.51 -18.71
CA VAL A 71 -0.32 -14.74 -18.70
C VAL A 71 -1.80 -14.42 -18.50
N LEU A 72 -2.14 -13.54 -17.56
CA LEU A 72 -3.52 -13.11 -17.33
C LEU A 72 -4.13 -12.40 -18.54
N MET A 73 -3.36 -11.53 -19.22
CA MET A 73 -3.81 -10.86 -20.44
C MET A 73 -4.09 -11.87 -21.56
N LEU A 74 -3.26 -12.89 -21.71
CA LEU A 74 -3.48 -13.97 -22.68
C LEU A 74 -4.76 -14.76 -22.37
N PHE A 75 -5.03 -15.07 -21.11
CA PHE A 75 -6.25 -15.78 -20.70
C PHE A 75 -7.52 -14.94 -20.88
N GLN A 76 -7.47 -13.64 -20.58
CA GLN A 76 -8.63 -12.76 -20.70
C GLN A 76 -8.86 -12.23 -22.12
N GLN A 77 -7.87 -12.42 -23.02
CA GLN A 77 -7.85 -11.86 -24.38
C GLN A 77 -8.04 -10.34 -24.41
N SER A 78 -7.65 -9.65 -23.35
CA SER A 78 -7.83 -8.20 -23.16
C SER A 78 -6.72 -7.39 -23.82
N PHE A 79 -6.54 -7.57 -25.13
CA PHE A 79 -5.59 -6.78 -25.93
C PHE A 79 -6.26 -5.50 -26.43
N GLU A 80 -6.38 -4.52 -25.55
CA GLU A 80 -6.80 -3.18 -25.97
C GLU A 80 -5.65 -2.48 -26.72
N PRO A 81 -5.96 -1.66 -27.74
CA PRO A 81 -4.95 -0.91 -28.47
C PRO A 81 -4.20 0.04 -27.54
N ILE A 82 -2.88 -0.08 -27.52
CA ILE A 82 -2.01 0.74 -26.68
C ILE A 82 -2.06 2.18 -27.17
N SER A 83 -2.69 3.07 -26.40
CA SER A 83 -2.65 4.50 -26.69
C SER A 83 -1.27 5.07 -26.35
N PHE A 84 -0.81 6.06 -27.13
CA PHE A 84 0.47 6.75 -26.86
C PHE A 84 0.51 7.39 -25.47
N ARG A 85 -0.64 7.95 -25.01
CA ARG A 85 -0.79 8.48 -23.66
C ARG A 85 -0.65 7.38 -22.60
N GLY A 86 -1.30 6.23 -22.81
CA GLY A 86 -1.19 5.07 -21.93
C GLY A 86 0.25 4.60 -21.80
N LEU A 87 0.98 4.48 -22.92
CA LEU A 87 2.39 4.09 -22.93
C LEU A 87 3.26 5.07 -22.11
N LEU A 88 3.10 6.38 -22.32
CA LEU A 88 3.84 7.39 -21.56
C LEU A 88 3.52 7.32 -20.06
N SER A 89 2.26 7.15 -19.69
CA SER A 89 1.85 6.98 -18.29
C SER A 89 2.45 5.70 -17.67
N SER A 90 2.47 4.58 -18.40
CA SER A 90 3.08 3.34 -17.93
C SER A 90 4.59 3.47 -17.71
N VAL A 91 5.30 4.14 -18.63
CA VAL A 91 6.75 4.42 -18.48
C VAL A 91 7.00 5.32 -17.26
N TYR A 92 6.18 6.37 -17.09
CA TYR A 92 6.29 7.27 -15.95
C TYR A 92 6.11 6.53 -14.61
N ILE A 93 5.04 5.74 -14.48
CA ILE A 93 4.75 4.95 -13.26
C ILE A 93 5.87 3.93 -13.01
N GLY A 94 6.33 3.24 -14.06
CA GLY A 94 7.40 2.25 -13.96
C GLY A 94 8.72 2.85 -13.44
N ILE A 95 9.13 4.00 -13.98
CA ILE A 95 10.41 4.63 -13.61
C ILE A 95 10.30 5.34 -12.26
N PHE A 96 9.30 6.21 -12.07
CA PHE A 96 9.25 7.09 -10.91
C PHE A 96 8.57 6.45 -9.71
N GLU A 97 7.36 5.91 -9.87
CA GLU A 97 6.59 5.36 -8.74
C GLU A 97 7.14 4.00 -8.29
N MET A 98 7.46 3.11 -9.24
CA MET A 98 7.85 1.74 -8.89
C MET A 98 9.37 1.51 -8.91
N GLY A 99 10.12 2.17 -9.79
CA GLY A 99 11.57 2.02 -9.90
C GLY A 99 12.35 2.84 -8.87
N LEU A 100 12.46 4.14 -9.11
CA LEU A 100 13.27 5.07 -8.32
C LEU A 100 12.78 5.15 -6.87
N SER A 101 11.46 5.23 -6.63
CA SER A 101 10.92 5.33 -5.28
C SER A 101 11.25 4.11 -4.42
N PHE A 102 11.13 2.89 -4.94
CA PHE A 102 11.50 1.69 -4.19
C PHE A 102 13.01 1.55 -3.99
N LEU A 103 13.82 1.93 -4.98
CA LEU A 103 15.28 1.95 -4.81
C LEU A 103 15.71 2.95 -3.74
N LEU A 104 15.13 4.15 -3.73
CA LEU A 104 15.37 5.15 -2.69
C LEU A 104 14.90 4.68 -1.32
N TRP A 105 13.75 4.01 -1.25
CA TRP A 105 13.23 3.41 -0.03
C TRP A 105 14.17 2.35 0.54
N LEU A 106 14.62 1.39 -0.29
CA LEU A 106 15.57 0.35 0.12
C LEU A 106 16.91 0.96 0.57
N LYS A 107 17.44 1.94 -0.18
CA LYS A 107 18.64 2.67 0.23
C LYS A 107 18.44 3.41 1.56
N ALA A 108 17.29 4.06 1.76
CA ALA A 108 16.99 4.76 3.01
C ALA A 108 16.93 3.78 4.20
N LEU A 109 16.35 2.59 4.01
CA LEU A 109 16.36 1.54 5.03
C LEU A 109 17.79 1.02 5.30
N LYS A 110 18.59 0.80 4.26
CA LYS A 110 19.96 0.29 4.39
C LYS A 110 20.92 1.27 5.07
N PHE A 111 20.82 2.56 4.76
CA PHE A 111 21.72 3.60 5.29
C PHE A 111 21.20 4.26 6.57
N SER A 112 19.93 4.10 6.94
CA SER A 112 19.42 4.66 8.19
C SER A 112 19.92 3.88 9.40
N LYS A 113 20.47 4.60 10.37
CA LYS A 113 20.82 4.06 11.71
C LYS A 113 19.59 3.55 12.46
N ASP A 114 18.41 4.08 12.13
CA ASP A 114 17.12 3.69 12.73
C ASP A 114 16.09 3.51 11.62
N THR A 115 15.92 2.27 11.17
CA THR A 115 14.91 1.88 10.17
C THR A 115 13.48 2.16 10.65
N GLY A 116 13.29 2.23 11.98
CA GLY A 116 12.01 2.56 12.60
C GLY A 116 11.58 4.01 12.35
N LYS A 117 12.53 4.96 12.31
CA LYS A 117 12.25 6.36 11.98
C LYS A 117 11.86 6.54 10.51
N VAL A 118 12.57 5.87 9.59
CA VAL A 118 12.22 5.89 8.16
C VAL A 118 10.83 5.29 7.94
N SER A 119 10.52 4.21 8.65
CA SER A 119 9.19 3.58 8.60
C SER A 119 8.06 4.46 9.13
N HIS A 120 8.34 5.40 10.03
CA HIS A 120 7.32 6.33 10.52
C HIS A 120 6.89 7.35 9.46
N LEU A 121 7.80 7.73 8.55
CA LEU A 121 7.50 8.69 7.48
C LEU A 121 6.41 8.18 6.53
N VAL A 122 6.31 6.85 6.36
CA VAL A 122 5.27 6.22 5.53
C VAL A 122 3.87 6.52 6.07
N TYR A 123 3.69 6.68 7.38
CA TYR A 123 2.38 7.02 7.95
C TYR A 123 1.90 8.44 7.62
N PHE A 124 2.79 9.32 7.15
CA PHE A 124 2.42 10.64 6.63
C PHE A 124 1.94 10.60 5.17
N SER A 125 2.34 9.57 4.41
CA SER A 125 1.97 9.40 3.00
C SER A 125 0.48 9.59 2.72
N PRO A 126 -0.47 8.97 3.46
CA PRO A 126 -1.89 9.11 3.14
C PRO A 126 -2.44 10.53 3.38
N PHE A 127 -1.88 11.31 4.30
CA PHE A 127 -2.29 12.72 4.46
C PHE A 127 -1.81 13.58 3.30
N ILE A 128 -0.56 13.37 2.87
CA ILE A 128 0.02 14.07 1.73
C ILE A 128 -0.75 13.68 0.45
N ALA A 129 -1.09 12.40 0.30
CA ALA A 129 -1.92 11.92 -0.80
C ALA A 129 -3.29 12.60 -0.81
N LEU A 130 -3.98 12.70 0.33
CA LEU A 130 -5.25 13.42 0.43
C LEU A 130 -5.12 14.91 0.06
N LEU A 131 -4.05 15.57 0.51
CA LEU A 131 -3.77 16.95 0.15
C LEU A 131 -3.63 17.11 -1.38
N PHE A 132 -2.86 16.23 -2.02
CA PHE A 132 -2.68 16.27 -3.47
C PHE A 132 -3.95 15.91 -4.25
N ILE A 133 -4.71 14.93 -3.81
CA ILE A 133 -6.01 14.58 -4.42
C ILE A 133 -6.97 15.78 -4.34
N SER A 134 -7.02 16.46 -3.19
CA SER A 134 -7.85 17.66 -3.02
C SER A 134 -7.40 18.81 -3.94
N LEU A 135 -6.09 19.06 -4.03
CA LEU A 135 -5.54 20.20 -4.77
C LEU A 135 -5.55 19.99 -6.28
N PHE A 136 -5.10 18.82 -6.76
CA PHE A 136 -4.89 18.54 -8.18
C PHE A 136 -6.11 17.88 -8.83
N LEU A 137 -6.73 16.90 -8.18
CA LEU A 137 -7.86 16.15 -8.74
C LEU A 137 -9.22 16.81 -8.38
N LYS A 138 -9.24 17.72 -7.40
CA LYS A 138 -10.44 18.41 -6.90
C LYS A 138 -11.54 17.44 -6.43
N GLU A 139 -11.16 16.25 -5.98
CA GLU A 139 -12.12 15.28 -5.47
C GLU A 139 -12.66 15.68 -4.09
N LYS A 140 -13.93 15.33 -3.85
CA LYS A 140 -14.58 15.59 -2.57
C LYS A 140 -14.07 14.60 -1.52
N ILE A 141 -13.28 15.09 -0.57
CA ILE A 141 -12.83 14.26 0.56
C ILE A 141 -13.98 14.12 1.56
N TYR A 142 -14.42 12.88 1.76
CA TYR A 142 -15.44 12.55 2.76
C TYR A 142 -14.87 12.63 4.18
N PHE A 143 -15.70 13.06 5.13
CA PHE A 143 -15.32 13.11 6.55
C PHE A 143 -14.94 11.73 7.11
N THR A 144 -15.56 10.65 6.59
CA THR A 144 -15.22 9.27 6.94
C THR A 144 -13.78 8.92 6.60
N THR A 145 -13.20 9.52 5.57
CA THR A 145 -11.79 9.31 5.20
C THR A 145 -10.85 9.82 6.29
N PHE A 146 -11.15 10.98 6.88
CA PHE A 146 -10.36 11.52 8.01
C PHE A 146 -10.48 10.65 9.26
N ILE A 147 -11.70 10.24 9.63
CA ILE A 147 -11.92 9.37 10.81
C ILE A 147 -11.20 8.03 10.61
N GLY A 148 -11.37 7.41 9.45
CA GLY A 148 -10.75 6.12 9.16
C GLY A 148 -9.22 6.20 9.17
N LEU A 149 -8.65 7.29 8.67
CA LEU A 149 -7.21 7.51 8.70
C LEU A 149 -6.67 7.65 10.14
N ILE A 150 -7.35 8.43 10.99
CA ILE A 150 -7.01 8.57 12.41
C ILE A 150 -7.05 7.19 13.10
N LEU A 151 -8.08 6.38 12.84
CA LEU A 151 -8.20 5.03 13.38
C LEU A 151 -7.04 4.12 12.93
N ILE A 152 -6.65 4.17 11.65
CA ILE A 152 -5.51 3.40 11.13
C ILE A 152 -4.23 3.73 11.90
N ILE A 153 -3.93 5.02 12.05
CA ILE A 153 -2.72 5.51 12.71
C ILE A 153 -2.72 5.15 14.19
N LEU A 154 -3.84 5.35 14.89
CA LEU A 154 -3.97 4.96 16.30
C LEU A 154 -3.78 3.46 16.48
N GLY A 155 -4.37 2.62 15.61
CA GLY A 155 -4.20 1.18 15.65
C GLY A 155 -2.75 0.74 15.45
N VAL A 156 -2.02 1.41 14.56
CA VAL A 156 -0.58 1.19 14.35
C VAL A 156 0.24 1.59 15.57
N ILE A 157 0.02 2.81 16.10
CA ILE A 157 0.77 3.32 17.26
C ILE A 157 0.58 2.39 18.46
N LEU A 158 -0.66 2.01 18.76
CA LEU A 158 -0.98 1.07 19.84
C LEU A 158 -0.32 -0.30 19.63
N SER A 159 -0.27 -0.80 18.39
CA SER A 159 0.42 -2.05 18.06
C SER A 159 1.93 -1.95 18.32
N LYS A 160 2.53 -0.78 18.04
CA LYS A 160 3.97 -0.56 18.26
C LYS A 160 4.32 -0.44 19.74
N ILE A 161 3.55 0.33 20.50
CA ILE A 161 3.75 0.51 21.96
C ILE A 161 3.65 -0.83 22.69
N LYS A 162 2.63 -1.64 22.39
CA LYS A 162 2.44 -2.94 23.06
C LYS A 162 3.55 -3.95 22.73
N ARG A 163 4.09 -3.91 21.50
CA ARG A 163 5.21 -4.78 21.09
C ARG A 163 6.52 -4.39 21.79
N TRP A 164 6.72 -3.10 22.05
CA TRP A 164 7.88 -2.62 22.80
C TRP A 164 7.85 -3.08 24.28
N ASN A 165 6.70 -2.98 24.96
CA ASN A 165 6.55 -3.47 26.34
C ASN A 165 6.74 -4.99 26.48
N LYS A 166 6.39 -5.79 25.45
CA LYS A 166 6.53 -7.25 25.50
C LYS A 166 7.98 -7.73 25.29
N ASN A 167 8.85 -6.90 24.70
CA ASN A 167 10.27 -7.24 24.47
C ASN A 167 11.18 -6.78 25.63
N GLN A 168 10.61 -6.21 26.70
CA GLN A 168 11.33 -5.72 27.89
C GLN A 168 11.02 -6.57 29.15
N VAL A 169 10.24 -7.64 29.01
CA VAL A 169 9.90 -8.64 30.04
C VAL A 169 10.42 -9.99 29.56
#